data_AF-A0A7W0LJ58-F1
#
_entry.id   AF-A0A7W0LJ58-F1
#
_cell.length_a   1.000
_cell.length_b   1.000
_cell.length_c   1.000
_cell.angle_alpha   90.00
_cell.angle_beta   90.00
_cell.angle_gamma   90.00
#
_symmetry.space_group_name_H-M   'P 1'
#
loop_
_entity.id
_entity.type
_entity.pdbx_description
1 polymer ?
#
loop_
_entity_poly.entity_id
_entity_poly.type
_entity_poly.pdbx_seq_one_letter_code
_entity_poly.pdbx_strand_id
1 'polypeptide(L)'
;MDQRWRVPLPHGAEPPLRVFVNGVAQQEGEDFDIEGTDLLFMQPLQKERLGFWRWTAIFFALFGTYGRNDSVDVQYELNGRTTVATGLDIYTPDGQKAEG
;
A
#
# COMPACT_ATOMS: atom_id res chain seq x y z
N MET A 1 14.25 16.21 6.99
CA MET A 1 13.35 15.16 7.48
C MET A 1 12.80 14.50 6.24
N ASP A 2 12.97 13.20 6.12
CA ASP A 2 12.38 12.47 5.00
C ASP A 2 10.87 12.63 5.11
N GLN A 3 10.21 13.21 4.12
CA GLN A 3 8.76 13.50 4.17
C GLN A 3 7.92 12.30 3.73
N ARG A 4 8.56 11.13 3.62
CA ARG A 4 7.99 9.92 3.07
C ARG A 4 7.36 9.05 4.16
N TRP A 5 6.21 8.49 3.83
CA TRP A 5 5.55 7.47 4.64
C TRP A 5 6.20 6.11 4.37
N ARG A 6 6.29 5.28 5.40
CA ARG A 6 6.99 3.99 5.36
C ARG A 6 6.04 2.83 5.57
N VAL A 7 6.15 1.81 4.74
CA VAL A 7 5.46 0.53 4.94
C VAL A 7 6.47 -0.61 4.88
N PRO A 8 6.77 -1.26 6.00
CA PRO A 8 7.71 -2.38 6.01
C PRO A 8 7.14 -3.58 5.25
N LEU A 9 7.95 -4.14 4.38
CA LEU A 9 7.63 -5.37 3.67
C LEU A 9 7.68 -6.58 4.62
N PRO A 10 6.85 -7.60 4.39
CA PRO A 10 6.97 -8.87 5.08
C PRO A 10 8.39 -9.46 4.93
N HIS A 11 8.87 -10.09 6.00
CA HIS A 11 10.20 -10.71 5.97
C HIS A 11 10.28 -11.80 4.90
N GLY A 12 11.31 -11.72 4.06
CA GLY A 12 11.51 -12.65 2.94
C GLY A 12 10.60 -12.39 1.74
N ALA A 13 9.98 -11.20 1.64
CA ALA A 13 9.25 -10.81 0.45
C ALA A 13 10.20 -10.62 -0.74
N GLU A 14 9.99 -11.41 -1.79
CA GLU A 14 10.75 -11.34 -3.03
C GLU A 14 9.92 -10.70 -4.16
N PRO A 15 10.55 -9.97 -5.09
CA PRO A 15 9.90 -9.51 -6.30
C PRO A 15 9.34 -10.68 -7.15
N PRO A 16 8.32 -10.44 -7.99
CA PRO A 16 7.68 -9.14 -8.25
C PRO A 16 6.73 -8.72 -7.12
N LEU A 17 6.85 -7.47 -6.68
CA LEU A 17 5.93 -6.87 -5.72
C LEU A 17 4.75 -6.23 -6.45
N ARG A 18 3.53 -6.46 -5.97
CA ARG A 18 2.37 -5.65 -6.35
C ARG A 18 1.77 -5.02 -5.11
N VAL A 19 1.72 -3.71 -5.10
CA VAL A 19 1.29 -2.91 -3.95
C VAL A 19 -0.10 -2.37 -4.22
N PHE A 20 -0.97 -2.47 -3.22
CA PHE A 20 -2.33 -1.97 -3.28
C PHE A 20 -2.59 -1.08 -2.07
N VAL A 21 -3.08 0.13 -2.31
CA VAL A 21 -3.54 1.04 -1.25
C VAL A 21 -5.06 1.04 -1.30
N ASN A 22 -5.72 0.59 -0.24
CA ASN A 22 -7.18 0.48 -0.18
C ASN A 22 -7.77 -0.28 -1.39
N GLY A 23 -7.08 -1.34 -1.81
CA GLY A 23 -7.40 -2.15 -2.99
C GLY A 23 -6.92 -1.59 -4.33
N VAL A 24 -6.44 -0.35 -4.41
CA VAL A 24 -6.00 0.26 -5.66
C VAL A 24 -4.55 -0.06 -5.95
N ALA A 25 -4.28 -0.66 -7.11
CA ALA A 25 -2.92 -0.96 -7.55
C ALA A 25 -2.08 0.33 -7.65
N GLN A 26 -0.90 0.30 -7.04
CA GLN A 26 0.09 1.36 -7.04
C GLN A 26 1.24 1.00 -7.98
N GLN A 27 1.91 2.01 -8.52
CA GLN A 27 3.01 1.87 -9.45
C GLN A 27 4.34 2.30 -8.82
N GLU A 28 5.34 1.41 -8.85
CA GLU A 28 6.70 1.71 -8.40
C GLU A 28 7.33 2.83 -9.27
N GLY A 29 8.01 3.79 -8.63
CA GLY A 29 8.61 4.97 -9.26
C GLY A 29 7.63 6.11 -9.56
N GLU A 30 6.31 5.88 -9.42
CA GLU A 30 5.28 6.92 -9.51
C GLU A 30 4.61 7.16 -8.16
N ASP A 31 4.03 6.11 -7.57
CA ASP A 31 3.27 6.19 -6.33
C ASP A 31 4.13 5.86 -5.09
N PHE A 32 5.13 4.98 -5.25
CA PHE A 32 6.06 4.60 -4.20
C PHE A 32 7.43 4.16 -4.76
N ASP A 33 8.45 4.20 -3.92
CA ASP A 33 9.76 3.60 -4.17
C ASP A 33 10.03 2.43 -3.22
N ILE A 34 10.86 1.47 -3.64
CA ILE A 34 11.35 0.39 -2.77
C ILE A 34 12.75 0.76 -2.27
N GLU A 35 12.92 0.85 -0.95
CA GLU A 35 14.22 1.07 -0.33
C GLU A 35 14.51 -0.03 0.70
N GLY A 36 15.38 -0.98 0.33
CA GLY A 36 15.69 -2.13 1.17
C GLY A 36 14.47 -3.03 1.37
N THR A 37 13.91 -3.01 2.59
CA THR A 37 12.71 -3.77 2.98
C THR A 37 11.51 -2.88 3.24
N ASP A 38 11.52 -1.62 2.79
CA ASP A 38 10.45 -0.67 3.00
C ASP A 38 9.91 -0.13 1.68
N LEU A 39 8.60 0.10 1.63
CA LEU A 39 7.95 0.90 0.61
C LEU A 39 7.85 2.35 1.10
N LEU A 40 8.25 3.29 0.25
CA LEU A 40 8.31 4.71 0.57
C LEU A 40 7.34 5.51 -0.29
N PHE A 41 6.37 6.17 0.34
CA PHE A 41 5.33 6.95 -0.35
C PHE A 41 5.57 8.46 -0.17
N MET A 42 5.53 9.24 -1.26
CA MET A 42 5.83 10.70 -1.24
C MET A 42 4.63 11.60 -0.96
N GLN A 43 3.40 11.16 -1.21
CA GLN A 43 2.18 11.93 -0.93
C GLN A 43 1.52 11.43 0.37
N PRO A 44 0.78 12.28 1.11
CA PRO A 44 -0.23 11.72 2.00
C PRO A 44 -1.09 10.77 1.16
N LEU A 45 -1.58 9.66 1.73
CA LEU A 45 -2.44 8.65 1.09
C LEU A 45 -3.80 9.22 0.57
N GLN A 46 -3.88 10.51 0.23
CA GLN A 46 -5.03 11.21 -0.29
C GLN A 46 -5.16 11.06 -1.81
N LYS A 47 -5.86 10.00 -2.19
CA LYS A 47 -7.21 10.07 -2.77
C LYS A 47 -7.54 11.13 -3.83
N GLU A 48 -6.72 11.37 -4.87
CA GLU A 48 -7.23 12.00 -6.10
C GLU A 48 -6.65 11.44 -7.40
N ARG A 49 -7.46 10.62 -8.09
CA ARG A 49 -7.47 10.49 -9.56
C ARG A 49 -8.92 10.35 -9.97
N LEU A 50 -9.46 11.16 -10.88
CA LEU A 50 -10.89 11.15 -11.22
C LEU A 50 -11.47 9.75 -11.61
N GLY A 51 -10.62 8.82 -12.07
CA GLY A 51 -10.98 7.42 -12.32
C GLY A 51 -11.07 6.53 -11.07
N PHE A 52 -10.43 6.93 -9.97
CA PHE A 52 -10.38 6.28 -8.66
C PHE A 52 -11.79 6.13 -8.06
N TRP A 53 -12.59 7.21 -8.03
CA TRP A 53 -13.95 7.17 -7.49
C TRP A 53 -14.84 6.14 -8.20
N ARG A 54 -14.69 6.02 -9.53
CA ARG A 54 -15.45 5.05 -10.32
C ARG A 54 -15.05 3.62 -10.01
N TRP A 55 -13.75 3.35 -9.88
CA TRP A 55 -13.26 2.02 -9.54
C TRP A 55 -13.55 1.66 -8.07
N THR A 56 -13.37 2.59 -7.13
CA THR A 56 -13.74 2.37 -5.72
C THR A 56 -15.23 2.13 -5.56
N ALA A 57 -16.10 2.79 -6.33
CA ALA A 57 -17.54 2.52 -6.28
C ALA A 57 -17.86 1.09 -6.75
N ILE A 58 -17.21 0.61 -7.81
CA ILE A 58 -17.34 -0.78 -8.28
C ILE A 58 -16.80 -1.75 -7.23
N PHE A 59 -15.64 -1.47 -6.66
CA PHE A 59 -15.03 -2.28 -5.62
C PHE A 59 -15.91 -2.36 -4.36
N PHE A 60 -16.38 -1.22 -3.83
CA PHE A 60 -17.30 -1.19 -2.68
C PHE A 60 -18.64 -1.88 -2.97
N ALA A 61 -19.17 -1.77 -4.19
CA ALA A 61 -20.40 -2.45 -4.58
C ALA A 61 -20.26 -3.98 -4.69
N LEU A 62 -19.09 -4.47 -5.09
CA LEU A 62 -18.83 -5.90 -5.26
C LEU A 62 -18.27 -6.58 -4.01
N PHE A 63 -17.56 -5.84 -3.15
CA PHE A 63 -16.75 -6.41 -2.05
C PHE A 63 -17.01 -5.78 -0.66
N GLY A 64 -17.90 -4.80 -0.53
CA GLY A 64 -18.33 -4.24 0.76
C GLY A 64 -17.44 -3.12 1.33
N THR A 65 -17.96 -2.43 2.36
CA THR A 65 -17.36 -1.22 2.96
C THR A 65 -16.15 -1.55 3.85
N TYR A 66 -14.93 -1.46 3.32
CA TYR A 66 -13.76 -1.33 4.20
C TYR A 66 -13.73 0.08 4.80
N GLY A 67 -13.81 0.16 6.12
CA GLY A 67 -13.90 1.40 6.89
C GLY A 67 -12.59 2.17 6.87
N ARG A 68 -12.68 3.44 6.45
CA ARG A 68 -11.93 4.67 6.79
C ARG A 68 -10.45 4.67 7.23
N ASN A 69 -9.76 3.55 7.26
CA ASN A 69 -8.38 3.41 7.70
C ASN A 69 -7.57 3.00 6.47
N ASP A 70 -6.52 3.74 6.15
CA ASP A 70 -5.70 3.44 4.98
C ASP A 70 -5.03 2.06 5.18
N SER A 71 -5.29 1.12 4.28
CA SER A 71 -4.69 -0.21 4.28
C SER A 71 -3.71 -0.33 3.12
N VAL A 72 -2.52 -0.87 3.40
CA VAL A 72 -1.54 -1.21 2.37
C VAL A 72 -1.41 -2.72 2.32
N ASP A 73 -1.71 -3.28 1.16
CA ASP A 73 -1.61 -4.71 0.88
C ASP A 73 -0.50 -4.95 -0.15
N VAL A 74 0.28 -6.00 0.03
CA VAL A 74 1.40 -6.33 -0.86
C VAL A 74 1.32 -7.79 -1.25
N GLN A 75 1.27 -8.05 -2.55
CA GLN A 75 1.52 -9.36 -3.13
C GLN A 75 3.00 -9.50 -3.44
N TYR A 76 3.59 -10.64 -3.09
CA TYR A 76 5.01 -10.93 -3.25
C TYR A 76 5.26 -12.43 -3.45
N GLU A 77 6.47 -12.81 -3.83
CA GLU A 77 6.90 -14.20 -3.82
C GLU A 77 7.61 -14.55 -2.51
N LEU A 78 7.30 -15.74 -1.98
CA LEU A 78 7.98 -16.30 -0.82
C LEU A 78 8.27 -17.77 -1.09
N ASN A 79 9.55 -18.12 -1.20
CA ASN A 79 9.99 -19.49 -1.55
C ASN A 79 9.31 -20.01 -2.84
N GLY A 80 9.22 -19.16 -3.87
CA GLY A 80 8.60 -19.48 -5.15
C GLY A 80 7.07 -19.62 -5.11
N ARG A 81 6.41 -19.14 -4.04
CA ARG A 81 4.95 -19.10 -3.94
C ARG A 81 4.44 -17.67 -3.84
N THR A 82 3.43 -17.36 -4.64
CA THR A 82 2.69 -16.09 -4.55
C THR A 82 1.93 -16.02 -3.23
N THR A 83 2.22 -14.99 -2.44
CA THR A 83 1.60 -14.68 -1.15
C THR A 83 1.08 -13.24 -1.16
N VAL A 84 0.10 -12.93 -0.31
CA VAL A 84 -0.39 -11.57 -0.08
C VAL A 84 -0.35 -11.28 1.41
N ALA A 85 0.26 -10.17 1.80
CA ALA A 85 0.12 -9.58 3.12
C ALA A 85 -0.85 -8.41 3.04
N THR A 86 -1.81 -8.36 3.95
CA THR A 86 -2.87 -7.34 3.98
C THR A 86 -2.75 -6.50 5.24
N GLY A 87 -3.07 -5.21 5.15
CA GLY A 87 -3.08 -4.32 6.31
C GLY A 87 -1.70 -4.15 6.94
N LEU A 88 -0.68 -3.93 6.12
CA LEU A 88 0.67 -3.67 6.60
C LEU A 88 0.72 -2.39 7.43
N ASP A 89 1.62 -2.38 8.41
CA ASP A 89 1.85 -1.23 9.26
C ASP A 89 2.33 -0.04 8.43
N ILE A 90 1.66 1.09 8.60
CA ILE A 90 2.01 2.36 7.96
C ILE A 90 2.69 3.23 9.02
N TYR A 91 3.85 3.80 8.69
CA TYR A 91 4.58 4.74 9.53
C TYR A 91 4.59 6.12 8.88
N THR A 92 4.30 7.13 9.68
CA THR A 92 4.37 8.54 9.29
C THR A 92 5.82 8.98 9.08
N PRO A 93 6.05 10.12 8.42
CA PRO A 93 7.40 10.68 8.24
C PRO A 93 8.19 10.93 9.55
N ASP A 94 7.50 11.13 10.67
CA ASP A 94 8.10 11.25 12.01
C ASP A 94 8.29 9.90 12.73
N GLY A 95 8.02 8.78 12.03
CA GLY A 95 8.26 7.42 12.51
C GLY A 95 7.19 6.88 13.45
N GLN A 96 6.06 7.57 13.59
CA GLN A 96 4.93 7.07 14.37
C GLN A 96 4.13 6.08 13.52
N LYS A 97 3.64 5.01 14.13
CA LYS A 97 2.69 4.12 13.45
C LYS A 97 1.40 4.91 13.24
N ALA A 98 0.94 5.01 12.00
CA ALA A 98 -0.37 5.58 11.69
C ALA A 98 -1.43 4.68 12.32
N GLU A 99 -2.18 5.24 13.28
CA GLU A 99 -3.36 4.61 13.80
C GLU A 99 -4.44 4.68 12.71
N GLY A 100 -4.80 3.51 12.18
CA GLY A 100 -6.01 3.35 11.40
C GLY A 100 -7.03 2.59 12.23
#